data_AF-A0A2G5MZP6-F1
#
_entry.id   AF-A0A2G5MZP6-F1
#
_cell.length_a   1.000
_cell.length_b   1.000
_cell.length_c   1.000
_cell.angle_alpha   90.00
_cell.angle_beta   90.00
_cell.angle_gamma   90.00
#
_symmetry.space_group_name_H-M   'P 1'
#
loop_
_entity.id
_entity.type
_entity.pdbx_description
1 polymer ?
#
loop_
_entity_poly.entity_id
_entity_poly.type
_entity_poly.pdbx_seq_one_letter_code
_entity_poly.pdbx_strand_id
1 'polypeptide(L)'
;MFTDRRIERHQLPYFLQVFNRVTDKPIGYLGNLSDDGLMLISQLPMMVDAEFELRLKIPGADDTFHAIDLTATCLWSHEDINPQHYDSGFSVLQAPEEYGQLIKVLLHYFSFDPLEASA
;
A
#
# COMPACT_ATOMS: atom_id res chain seq x y z
N MET A 1 -17.68 0.04 0.49
CA MET A 1 -17.70 0.04 -0.99
C MET A 1 -16.81 1.19 -1.42
N PHE A 2 -15.67 0.92 -2.06
CA PHE A 2 -14.83 1.97 -2.63
C PHE A 2 -15.68 2.73 -3.64
N THR A 3 -15.85 4.03 -3.44
CA THR A 3 -16.52 4.86 -4.43
C THR A 3 -15.66 4.94 -5.68
N ASP A 4 -16.29 5.03 -6.84
CA ASP A 4 -15.66 5.20 -8.17
C ASP A 4 -15.01 6.59 -8.33
N ARG A 5 -14.44 7.10 -7.23
CA ARG A 5 -13.87 8.43 -7.12
C ARG A 5 -12.42 8.33 -7.57
N ARG A 6 -12.12 9.05 -8.66
CA ARG A 6 -10.75 9.23 -9.13
C ARG A 6 -9.88 9.77 -7.99
N ILE A 7 -8.77 9.07 -7.69
CA ILE A 7 -7.79 9.53 -6.71
C ILE A 7 -7.17 10.82 -7.25
N GLU A 8 -7.17 11.89 -6.46
CA GLU A 8 -6.43 13.10 -6.79
C GLU A 8 -4.96 12.95 -6.36
N ARG A 9 -4.03 13.58 -7.08
CA ARG A 9 -2.58 13.42 -6.84
C ARG A 9 -2.15 13.69 -5.40
N HIS A 10 -2.77 14.68 -4.75
CA HIS A 10 -2.47 15.04 -3.37
C HIS A 10 -3.02 14.03 -2.35
N GLN A 11 -3.96 13.16 -2.76
CA GLN A 11 -4.53 12.12 -1.91
C GLN A 11 -3.73 10.82 -1.95
N LEU A 12 -2.97 10.59 -3.04
CA LEU A 12 -2.19 9.38 -3.25
C LEU A 12 -1.35 8.96 -2.02
N PRO A 13 -0.62 9.85 -1.31
CA PRO A 13 0.15 9.45 -0.14
C PRO A 13 -0.66 8.76 0.95
N TYR A 14 -1.94 9.08 1.11
CA TYR A 14 -2.83 8.42 2.08
C TYR A 14 -3.17 6.99 1.67
N PHE A 15 -3.32 6.73 0.37
CA PHE A 15 -3.56 5.38 -0.16
C PHE A 15 -2.33 4.48 -0.07
N LEU A 16 -1.12 5.09 -0.02
CA LEU A 16 0.13 4.36 -0.01
C LEU A 16 0.68 4.11 1.40
N GLN A 17 0.20 4.80 2.44
CA GLN A 17 0.77 4.67 3.78
C GLN A 17 0.36 3.35 4.45
N VAL A 18 1.36 2.60 4.91
CA VAL A 18 1.20 1.33 5.60
C VAL A 18 1.42 1.53 7.10
N PHE A 19 0.56 0.92 7.89
CA PHE A 19 0.57 0.92 9.34
C PHE A 19 0.79 -0.48 9.88
N ASN A 20 1.42 -0.58 11.05
CA ASN A 20 1.38 -1.78 11.85
C ASN A 20 -0.02 -1.88 12.47
N ARG A 21 -0.77 -2.93 12.16
CA ARG A 21 -2.16 -3.14 12.61
C ARG A 21 -2.28 -3.22 14.13
N VAL A 22 -1.27 -3.75 14.82
CA VAL A 22 -1.28 -3.98 16.28
C VAL A 22 -1.05 -2.69 17.05
N THR A 23 -0.11 -1.85 16.60
CA THR A 23 0.28 -0.60 17.30
C THR A 23 -0.34 0.65 16.70
N ASP A 24 -0.97 0.52 15.54
CA ASP A 24 -1.53 1.60 14.71
C ASP A 24 -0.49 2.68 14.30
N LYS A 25 0.80 2.36 14.43
CA LYS A 25 1.90 3.25 14.04
C LYS A 25 2.25 3.08 12.56
N PRO A 26 2.62 4.17 11.86
CA PRO A 26 3.10 4.07 10.49
C PRO A 26 4.41 3.29 10.44
N ILE A 27 4.54 2.41 9.43
CA ILE A 27 5.76 1.62 9.20
C ILE A 27 6.46 1.98 7.89
N GLY A 28 5.73 2.54 6.92
CA GLY A 28 6.29 2.86 5.62
C GLY A 28 5.22 3.16 4.58
N TYR A 29 5.61 3.03 3.32
CA TYR A 29 4.74 3.25 2.16
C TYR A 29 4.79 2.07 1.19
N LEU A 30 3.70 1.82 0.49
CA LEU A 30 3.68 0.88 -0.62
C LEU A 30 4.59 1.38 -1.75
N GLY A 31 5.57 0.56 -2.13
CA GLY A 31 6.37 0.76 -3.35
C GLY A 31 5.74 0.08 -4.56
N ASN A 32 5.20 -1.12 -4.38
CA ASN A 32 4.39 -1.83 -5.37
C ASN A 32 3.42 -2.81 -4.67
N LEU A 33 2.48 -3.35 -5.45
CA LEU A 33 1.50 -4.31 -4.96
C LEU A 33 1.01 -5.23 -6.09
N SER A 34 0.66 -6.46 -5.73
CA SER A 34 -0.01 -7.47 -6.54
C SER A 34 -0.95 -8.29 -5.65
N ASP A 35 -1.73 -9.20 -6.22
CA ASP A 35 -2.66 -10.02 -5.44
C ASP A 35 -1.93 -10.89 -4.39
N ASP A 36 -0.72 -11.36 -4.70
CA ASP A 36 0.05 -12.30 -3.87
C ASP A 36 1.16 -11.63 -3.04
N GLY A 37 1.38 -10.32 -3.19
CA GLY A 37 2.54 -9.67 -2.61
C GLY A 37 2.52 -8.15 -2.65
N LEU A 38 3.43 -7.55 -1.89
CA LEU A 38 3.68 -6.11 -1.91
C LEU A 38 5.13 -5.78 -1.61
N MET A 39 5.53 -4.57 -1.95
CA MET A 39 6.80 -4.00 -1.53
C MET A 39 6.52 -2.84 -0.57
N LEU A 40 7.21 -2.85 0.56
CA LEU A 40 7.19 -1.79 1.58
C LEU A 40 8.49 -1.00 1.50
N ILE A 41 8.38 0.32 1.45
CA ILE A 41 9.48 1.27 1.61
C ILE A 41 9.42 1.79 3.05
N SER A 42 10.43 1.52 3.85
CA SER A 42 10.50 1.88 5.28
C SER A 42 11.80 2.61 5.63
N GLN A 43 11.85 3.23 6.82
CA GLN A 43 13.10 3.83 7.35
C GLN A 43 13.96 2.81 8.11
N LEU A 44 13.37 1.67 8.49
CA LEU A 44 14.03 0.62 9.25
C LEU A 44 13.92 -0.69 8.47
N PRO A 45 14.94 -1.56 8.55
CA PRO A 45 14.89 -2.88 7.91
C PRO A 45 13.77 -3.73 8.51
N MET A 46 13.17 -4.57 7.66
CA MET A 46 12.14 -5.51 8.08
C MET A 46 12.77 -6.88 8.38
N MET A 47 12.32 -7.53 9.44
CA MET A 47 12.79 -8.86 9.80
C MET A 47 12.34 -9.88 8.75
N VAL A 48 13.29 -10.50 8.05
CA VAL A 48 13.02 -11.55 7.05
C VAL A 48 12.48 -12.81 7.75
N ASP A 49 11.61 -13.55 7.05
CA ASP A 49 10.89 -14.74 7.51
C ASP A 49 9.91 -14.50 8.67
N ALA A 50 9.70 -13.25 9.07
CA ALA A 50 8.69 -12.88 10.06
C ALA A 50 7.36 -12.51 9.39
N GLU A 51 6.27 -12.86 10.07
CA GLU A 51 4.91 -12.44 9.73
C GLU A 51 4.61 -11.06 10.32
N PHE A 52 3.97 -10.22 9.51
CA PHE A 52 3.59 -8.86 9.87
C PHE A 52 2.10 -8.66 9.71
N GLU A 53 1.52 -8.02 10.72
CA GLU A 53 0.14 -7.54 10.72
C GLU A 53 0.13 -6.10 10.18
N LEU A 54 -0.26 -5.96 8.92
CA LEU A 54 -0.21 -4.72 8.15
C LEU A 54 -1.63 -4.14 8.00
N ARG A 55 -1.71 -2.81 7.93
CA ARG A 55 -2.96 -2.07 7.73
C ARG A 55 -2.76 -0.92 6.74
N LEU A 56 -3.62 -0.85 5.73
CA LEU A 56 -3.79 0.33 4.88
C LEU A 56 -5.01 1.11 5.35
N LYS A 57 -4.93 2.43 5.39
CA LYS A 57 -6.05 3.30 5.81
C LYS A 57 -6.53 4.12 4.62
N ILE A 58 -7.57 3.65 3.95
CA ILE A 58 -8.09 4.28 2.75
C ILE A 58 -9.10 5.35 3.12
N PRO A 59 -8.94 6.61 2.65
CA PRO A 59 -9.91 7.66 2.94
C PRO A 59 -11.28 7.31 2.34
N GLY A 60 -12.32 7.36 3.17
CA GLY A 60 -13.72 7.17 2.83
C GLY A 60 -14.48 8.48 2.65
N ALA A 61 -15.81 8.39 2.60
CA ALA A 61 -16.67 9.58 2.70
C ALA A 61 -16.63 10.17 4.13
N ASP A 62 -16.92 11.46 4.26
CA ASP A 62 -17.15 12.14 5.54
C ASP A 62 -16.00 12.02 6.57
N ASP A 63 -14.75 12.21 6.13
CA ASP A 63 -13.54 12.14 6.97
C ASP A 63 -13.32 10.78 7.68
N THR A 64 -13.97 9.71 7.20
CA THR A 64 -13.76 8.35 7.70
C THR A 64 -12.59 7.66 6.98
N PHE A 65 -12.03 6.62 7.61
CA PHE A 65 -11.05 5.74 6.97
C PHE A 65 -11.55 4.30 6.97
N HIS A 66 -11.37 3.63 5.83
CA HIS A 66 -11.57 2.21 5.67
C HIS A 66 -10.23 1.49 5.85
N ALA A 67 -10.15 0.65 6.88
CA ALA A 67 -8.98 -0.17 7.12
C ALA A 67 -8.99 -1.43 6.22
N ILE A 68 -7.89 -1.68 5.53
CA ILE A 68 -7.62 -2.95 4.86
C ILE A 68 -6.50 -3.62 5.66
N ASP A 69 -6.86 -4.67 6.38
CA ASP A 69 -5.93 -5.43 7.22
C ASP A 69 -5.41 -6.64 6.45
N LEU A 70 -4.10 -6.86 6.47
CA LEU A 70 -3.46 -7.98 5.79
C LEU A 70 -2.35 -8.58 6.66
N THR A 71 -2.19 -9.89 6.57
CA THR A 71 -1.07 -10.63 7.16
C THR A 71 -0.11 -11.00 6.04
N ALA A 72 1.17 -10.70 6.19
CA ALA A 72 2.17 -10.94 5.16
C ALA A 72 3.54 -11.32 5.74
N THR A 73 4.28 -12.19 5.05
CA THR A 73 5.63 -12.62 5.43
C THR A 73 6.68 -11.81 4.67
N CYS A 74 7.65 -11.24 5.38
CA CYS A 74 8.78 -10.58 4.75
C CYS A 74 9.73 -11.61 4.14
N LEU A 75 10.00 -11.51 2.83
CA LEU A 75 10.87 -12.41 2.09
C LEU A 75 12.31 -11.88 1.98
N TRP A 76 12.46 -10.55 1.96
CA TRP A 76 13.75 -9.88 1.85
C TRP A 76 13.63 -8.43 2.33
N SER A 77 14.75 -7.85 2.76
CA SER A 77 14.86 -6.44 3.15
C SER A 77 16.26 -5.93 2.77
N HIS A 78 16.33 -4.89 1.93
CA HIS A 78 17.58 -4.32 1.42
C HIS A 78 17.56 -2.80 1.59
N GLU A 79 18.72 -2.20 1.88
CA GLU A 79 18.85 -0.74 1.85
C GLU A 79 18.69 -0.25 0.40
N ASP A 80 17.89 0.80 0.21
CA ASP A 80 17.68 1.46 -1.08
C ASP A 80 18.94 2.29 -1.44
N ILE A 81 19.04 2.70 -2.71
CA ILE A 81 20.05 3.63 -3.21
C ILE A 81 20.01 4.95 -2.43
N ASN A 82 18.83 5.34 -1.94
CA ASN A 82 18.67 6.46 -1.01
C ASN A 82 19.07 6.02 0.42
N PRO A 83 20.13 6.61 1.00
CA PRO A 83 20.55 6.24 2.35
C PRO A 83 19.40 6.37 3.35
N GLN A 84 19.33 5.45 4.33
CA GLN A 84 18.31 5.42 5.39
C GLN A 84 16.91 4.95 4.97
N HIS A 85 16.75 4.45 3.74
CA HIS A 85 15.53 3.78 3.30
C HIS A 85 15.79 2.30 3.01
N TYR A 86 14.77 1.48 3.24
CA TYR A 86 14.81 0.05 2.97
C TYR A 86 13.63 -0.33 2.10
N ASP A 87 13.92 -1.11 1.07
CA ASP A 87 12.91 -1.84 0.32
C ASP A 87 12.76 -3.23 0.94
N SER A 88 11.52 -3.65 1.16
CA SER A 88 11.21 -4.97 1.69
C SER A 88 10.08 -5.60 0.91
N GLY A 89 10.30 -6.83 0.41
CA GLY A 89 9.30 -7.59 -0.32
C GLY A 89 8.55 -8.54 0.58
N PHE A 90 7.23 -8.57 0.43
CA PHE A 90 6.32 -9.37 1.24
C PHE A 90 5.50 -10.31 0.36
N SER A 91 5.29 -11.53 0.84
CA SER A 91 4.23 -12.41 0.34
C SER A 91 3.00 -12.25 1.22
N VAL A 92 1.85 -12.03 0.60
CA VAL A 92 0.56 -11.89 1.31
C VAL A 92 0.08 -13.29 1.71
N LEU A 93 -0.16 -13.50 3.01
CA LEU A 93 -0.72 -14.73 3.55
C LEU A 93 -2.24 -14.66 3.64
N GLN A 94 -2.76 -13.50 4.07
CA GLN A 94 -4.19 -13.26 4.25
C GLN A 94 -4.50 -11.82 3.89
N ALA A 95 -5.48 -11.63 3.00
CA ALA A 95 -6.02 -10.32 2.66
C ALA A 95 -7.53 -10.42 2.41
N PRO A 96 -8.30 -9.37 2.73
CA PRO A 96 -9.71 -9.31 2.45
C PRO A 96 -9.94 -8.88 0.99
N GLU A 97 -11.17 -8.99 0.49
CA GLU A 97 -11.52 -8.67 -0.91
C GLU A 97 -11.16 -7.21 -1.27
N GLU A 98 -11.24 -6.33 -0.27
CA GLU A 98 -10.92 -4.91 -0.36
C GLU A 98 -9.47 -4.66 -0.82
N TYR A 99 -8.55 -5.59 -0.57
CA TYR A 99 -7.18 -5.49 -1.06
C TYR A 99 -7.12 -5.56 -2.60
N GLY A 100 -7.85 -6.50 -3.20
CA GLY A 100 -7.99 -6.60 -4.66
C GLY A 100 -8.71 -5.39 -5.26
N GLN A 101 -9.63 -4.80 -4.51
CA GLN A 101 -10.30 -3.56 -4.93
C GLN A 101 -9.31 -2.38 -4.92
N LEU A 102 -8.44 -2.27 -3.91
CA LEU A 102 -7.37 -1.28 -3.88
C LEU A 102 -6.40 -1.43 -5.06
N ILE A 103 -5.98 -2.66 -5.37
CA ILE A 103 -5.12 -2.96 -6.53
C ILE A 103 -5.74 -2.38 -7.80
N LYS A 104 -7.01 -2.66 -8.06
CA LYS A 104 -7.73 -2.14 -9.24
C LYS A 104 -7.77 -0.61 -9.27
N VAL A 105 -8.04 0.02 -8.14
CA VAL A 105 -8.08 1.49 -8.02
C VAL A 105 -6.71 2.10 -8.32
N LEU A 106 -5.64 1.55 -7.75
CA LEU A 106 -4.27 2.04 -7.99
C LEU A 106 -3.84 1.79 -9.43
N LEU A 107 -4.15 0.61 -10.01
CA LEU A 107 -3.91 0.33 -11.43
C LEU A 107 -4.61 1.33 -12.33
N HIS A 108 -5.88 1.65 -12.06
CA HIS A 108 -6.61 2.65 -12.82
C HIS A 108 -5.98 4.05 -12.69
N TYR A 109 -5.58 4.45 -11.48
CA TYR A 109 -4.92 5.74 -11.24
C TYR A 109 -3.59 5.90 -11.99
N PHE A 110 -2.77 4.84 -12.05
CA PHE A 110 -1.48 4.86 -12.75
C PHE A 110 -1.59 4.51 -14.24
N SER A 111 -2.77 4.14 -14.72
CA SER A 111 -3.00 3.95 -16.15
C SER A 111 -3.00 5.30 -16.86
N PHE A 112 -2.24 5.40 -17.93
CA PHE A 112 -2.32 6.54 -18.83
C PHE A 112 -3.60 6.40 -19.66
N ASP A 113 -4.65 7.12 -19.30
CA ASP A 113 -5.81 7.26 -20.17
C ASP A 113 -5.46 8.29 -21.28
N PRO A 114 -5.38 7.91 -22.57
CA PRO A 114 -4.94 8.81 -23.64
C PRO A 114 -5.91 9.98 -23.93
N LEU A 115 -7.03 10.08 -23.23
CA LEU A 115 -8.18 10.90 -23.64
C LEU A 115 -8.17 12.37 -23.21
N GLU A 116 -7.13 12.85 -22.52
CA GLU A 116 -7.02 14.28 -22.10
C GLU A 116 -5.74 14.92 -22.64
N ALA A 117 -5.41 14.65 -23.91
CA ALA A 117 -4.40 15.39 -24.67
C ALA A 117 -5.01 15.97 -25.95
N SER A 118 -6.13 16.69 -25.83
CA SER A 118 -6.61 17.62 -26.85
C SER A 118 -7.72 18.52 -26.29
N ALA A 119 -7.33 19.69 -25.77
CA ALA A 119 -8.11 20.92 -25.83
C ALA A 119 -7.18 22.12 -25.66
#